data_AF-A0A969MHM1-F1
#
_entry.id   AF-A0A969MHM1-F1
#
_cell.length_a   1.000
_cell.length_b   1.000
_cell.length_c   1.000
_cell.angle_alpha   90.00
_cell.angle_beta   90.00
_cell.angle_gamma   90.00
#
_symmetry.space_group_name_H-M   'P 1'
#
loop_
_entity.id
_entity.type
_entity.pdbx_description
1 polymer ?
#
loop_
_entity_poly.entity_id
_entity_poly.type
_entity_poly.pdbx_seq_one_letter_code
_entity_poly.pdbx_strand_id
1 'polypeptide(L)'
;MSIKNKIISEILNDFDFERVYTCMLVLNWEWAVSLGEDQFCEMAVPSKGEIIDTARDLLNSAYNQKIECSTGGFTARYEEYEDGEYFLTLTFELDSCTRKAYRT
;
A
#
# COMPACT_ATOMS: atom_id res chain seq x y z
N MET A 1 -12.25 -5.51 -19.82
CA MET A 1 -11.48 -5.16 -18.61
C MET A 1 -12.43 -5.21 -17.43
N SER A 2 -12.08 -5.88 -16.31
CA SER A 2 -12.94 -5.93 -15.11
C SER A 2 -13.03 -4.55 -14.44
N ILE A 3 -14.16 -4.22 -13.81
CA ILE A 3 -14.35 -2.99 -13.01
C ILE A 3 -13.24 -2.87 -11.96
N LYS A 4 -12.91 -3.97 -11.28
CA LYS A 4 -11.78 -4.07 -10.35
C LYS A 4 -10.48 -3.56 -10.96
N ASN A 5 -10.11 -4.10 -12.13
CA ASN A 5 -8.83 -3.77 -12.78
C ASN A 5 -8.80 -2.31 -13.23
N LYS A 6 -9.96 -1.75 -13.61
CA LYS A 6 -10.09 -0.33 -13.95
C LYS A 6 -9.82 0.54 -12.72
N ILE A 7 -10.49 0.29 -11.60
CA ILE A 7 -10.33 1.07 -10.35
C ILE A 7 -8.89 0.99 -9.83
N ILE A 8 -8.29 -0.21 -9.79
CA ILE A 8 -6.89 -0.35 -9.38
C ILE A 8 -5.96 0.44 -10.32
N SER A 9 -6.21 0.41 -11.63
CA SER A 9 -5.39 1.18 -12.58
C SER A 9 -5.54 2.69 -12.38
N GLU A 10 -6.75 3.16 -12.10
CA GLU A 10 -7.03 4.58 -11.81
C GLU A 10 -6.28 5.01 -10.54
N ILE A 11 -6.38 4.25 -9.44
CA ILE A 11 -5.64 4.52 -8.20
C ILE A 11 -4.13 4.58 -8.47
N LEU A 12 -3.58 3.59 -9.20
CA LEU A 12 -2.15 3.55 -9.50
C LEU A 12 -1.68 4.68 -10.44
N ASN A 13 -2.57 5.25 -11.25
CA ASN A 13 -2.23 6.39 -12.10
C ASN A 13 -2.31 7.72 -11.35
N ASP A 14 -3.26 7.84 -10.41
CA ASP A 14 -3.51 9.07 -9.66
C ASP A 14 -2.59 9.22 -8.43
N PHE A 15 -2.08 8.11 -7.90
CA PHE A 15 -1.23 8.10 -6.72
C PHE A 15 0.20 8.59 -7.01
N ASP A 16 0.70 9.52 -6.21
CA ASP A 16 2.01 10.16 -6.42
C ASP A 16 3.19 9.29 -5.91
N PHE A 17 3.57 8.31 -6.74
CA PHE A 17 4.69 7.42 -6.45
C PHE A 17 6.07 8.10 -6.47
N GLU A 18 6.22 9.24 -7.16
CA GLU A 18 7.48 10.00 -7.13
C GLU A 18 7.71 10.61 -5.75
N ARG A 19 6.65 11.16 -5.15
CA ARG A 19 6.71 11.66 -3.78
C ARG A 19 7.01 10.56 -2.77
N VAL A 20 6.41 9.38 -2.92
CA VAL A 20 6.73 8.23 -2.05
C VAL A 20 8.18 7.81 -2.20
N TYR A 21 8.66 7.58 -3.44
CA TYR A 21 10.04 7.17 -3.68
C TYR A 21 11.05 8.18 -3.12
N THR A 22 10.81 9.48 -3.34
CA THR A 22 11.63 10.55 -2.78
C THR A 22 11.65 10.51 -1.25
N CYS A 23 10.50 10.28 -0.61
CA CYS A 23 10.40 10.15 0.83
C CYS A 23 11.21 8.96 1.35
N MET A 24 11.13 7.81 0.68
CA MET A 24 11.87 6.61 1.06
C MET A 24 13.38 6.81 0.92
N LEU A 25 13.85 7.49 -0.13
CA LEU A 25 15.26 7.86 -0.29
C LEU A 25 15.74 8.78 0.84
N VAL A 26 14.97 9.83 1.16
CA VAL A 26 15.34 10.81 2.20
C VAL A 26 15.40 10.17 3.59
N LEU A 27 14.50 9.25 3.88
CA LEU A 27 14.43 8.56 5.17
C LEU A 27 15.35 7.33 5.24
N ASN A 28 16.00 6.96 4.14
CA ASN A 28 16.65 5.65 3.98
C ASN A 28 15.72 4.50 4.41
N TRP A 29 14.46 4.55 3.93
CA TRP A 29 13.45 3.53 4.21
C TRP A 29 13.69 2.33 3.30
N GLU A 30 14.29 1.30 3.87
CA GLU A 30 14.69 0.08 3.16
C GLU A 30 13.66 -1.04 3.32
N TRP A 31 13.52 -1.85 2.27
CA TRP A 31 12.78 -3.11 2.27
C TRP A 31 13.74 -4.29 2.12
N ALA A 32 13.25 -5.46 2.51
CA ALA A 32 13.88 -6.74 2.21
C ALA A 32 13.82 -7.01 0.70
N VAL A 33 14.96 -6.99 0.02
CA VAL A 33 15.02 -7.10 -1.46
C VAL A 33 15.29 -8.54 -1.90
N SER A 34 16.14 -9.26 -1.16
CA SER A 34 16.47 -10.65 -1.45
C SER A 34 16.85 -11.41 -0.18
N LEU A 35 16.65 -12.73 -0.21
CA LEU A 35 17.26 -13.65 0.74
C LEU A 35 18.56 -14.14 0.11
N GLY A 36 19.69 -13.75 0.69
CA GLY A 36 21.00 -14.28 0.34
C GLY A 36 21.08 -15.79 0.61
N GLU A 37 22.03 -16.47 -0.03
CA GLU A 37 22.29 -17.90 0.18
C GLU A 37 22.63 -18.24 1.65
N ASP A 38 23.11 -17.25 2.38
CA ASP A 38 23.46 -17.28 3.79
C ASP A 38 22.27 -16.95 4.74
N GLN A 39 21.05 -16.82 4.19
CA GLN A 39 19.83 -16.40 4.90
C GLN A 39 19.90 -14.97 5.46
N PHE A 40 20.90 -14.18 5.09
CA PHE A 40 20.87 -12.74 5.36
C PHE A 40 19.99 -12.06 4.33
N CYS A 41 19.11 -11.19 4.81
CA CYS A 41 18.25 -10.40 3.96
C CYS A 41 18.98 -9.10 3.59
N GLU A 42 19.18 -8.88 2.29
CA GLU A 42 19.69 -7.60 1.81
C GLU A 42 18.58 -6.55 1.95
N MET A 43 18.92 -5.45 2.61
CA MET A 43 18.05 -4.30 2.79
C MET A 43 18.48 -3.20 1.83
N ALA A 44 17.54 -2.66 1.06
CA ALA A 44 17.79 -1.47 0.25
C ALA A 44 16.50 -0.67 0.07
N VAL A 45 16.64 0.61 -0.28
CA VAL A 45 15.48 1.42 -0.68
C VAL A 45 14.92 0.81 -1.97
N PRO A 46 13.64 0.38 -1.99
CA PRO A 46 13.05 -0.27 -3.15
C PRO A 46 13.03 0.67 -4.34
N SER A 47 13.18 0.12 -5.55
CA SER A 47 13.00 0.85 -6.79
C SER A 47 11.55 1.33 -6.93
N LYS A 48 11.34 2.37 -7.75
CA LYS A 48 10.00 2.87 -8.06
C LYS A 48 9.09 1.77 -8.65
N GLY A 49 9.64 0.84 -9.42
CA GLY A 49 8.91 -0.31 -9.96
C GLY A 49 8.39 -1.23 -8.85
N GLU A 50 9.27 -1.62 -7.93
CA GLU A 50 8.91 -2.47 -6.78
C GLU A 50 7.87 -1.81 -5.86
N ILE A 51 7.96 -0.49 -5.67
CA ILE A 51 6.96 0.29 -4.93
C ILE A 51 5.58 0.18 -5.60
N ILE A 52 5.51 0.39 -6.92
CA ILE A 52 4.26 0.35 -7.69
C ILE A 52 3.69 -1.08 -7.71
N ASP A 53 4.53 -2.09 -7.89
CA ASP A 53 4.12 -3.48 -7.93
C ASP A 53 3.59 -3.94 -6.56
N THR A 54 4.25 -3.55 -5.48
CA THR A 54 3.80 -3.81 -4.11
C THR A 54 2.45 -3.15 -3.83
N ALA A 55 2.27 -1.88 -4.21
CA ALA A 55 0.98 -1.19 -4.07
C ALA A 55 -0.14 -1.89 -4.86
N ARG A 56 0.16 -2.37 -6.08
CA ARG A 56 -0.78 -3.14 -6.90
C ARG A 56 -1.18 -4.44 -6.23
N ASP A 57 -0.22 -5.19 -5.69
CA ASP A 57 -0.46 -6.46 -5.01
C ASP A 57 -1.26 -6.28 -3.73
N LEU A 58 -1.01 -5.20 -3.00
CA LEU A 58 -1.74 -4.83 -1.79
C LEU A 58 -3.21 -4.49 -2.13
N LEU A 59 -3.46 -3.68 -3.15
CA LEU A 59 -4.80 -3.36 -3.64
C LEU A 59 -5.56 -4.60 -4.12
N ASN A 60 -4.89 -5.51 -4.82
CA ASN A 60 -5.48 -6.78 -5.21
C ASN A 60 -5.85 -7.64 -4.01
N SER A 61 -4.98 -7.71 -3.00
CA SER A 61 -5.20 -8.46 -1.77
C SER A 61 -6.39 -7.91 -0.97
N ALA A 62 -6.42 -6.59 -0.76
CA ALA A 62 -7.51 -5.91 -0.08
C ALA A 62 -8.86 -6.17 -0.75
N TYR A 63 -8.96 -6.02 -2.07
CA TYR A 63 -10.18 -6.29 -2.82
C TYR A 63 -10.60 -7.77 -2.76
N ASN A 64 -9.68 -8.70 -3.03
CA ASN A 64 -10.00 -10.12 -3.14
C ASN A 64 -10.45 -10.71 -1.80
N GLN A 65 -9.87 -10.24 -0.70
CA GLN A 65 -10.14 -10.76 0.64
C GLN A 65 -11.16 -9.90 1.41
N LYS A 66 -11.52 -8.73 0.87
CA LYS A 66 -12.39 -7.73 1.52
C LYS A 66 -11.84 -7.27 2.88
N ILE A 67 -10.57 -6.87 2.90
CA ILE A 67 -9.83 -6.53 4.14
C ILE A 67 -9.10 -5.18 4.03
N GLU A 68 -8.56 -4.75 5.17
CA GLU A 68 -7.45 -3.81 5.26
C GLU A 68 -6.15 -4.62 5.42
N CYS A 69 -5.13 -4.30 4.62
CA CYS A 69 -3.81 -4.91 4.73
C CYS A 69 -2.71 -3.88 4.46
N SER A 70 -1.54 -4.07 5.08
CA SER A 70 -0.46 -3.10 5.04
C SER A 70 0.91 -3.75 4.89
N THR A 71 1.81 -3.06 4.21
CA THR A 71 3.23 -3.45 4.05
C THR A 71 4.06 -2.26 3.60
N GLY A 72 5.33 -2.18 4.02
CA GLY A 72 6.28 -1.21 3.48
C GLY A 72 5.90 0.27 3.59
N GLY A 73 5.02 0.63 4.54
CA GLY A 73 4.47 1.99 4.69
C GLY A 73 3.16 2.22 3.92
N PHE A 74 2.74 1.28 3.08
CA PHE A 74 1.43 1.31 2.42
C PHE A 74 0.36 0.61 3.25
N THR A 75 -0.87 1.13 3.15
CA THR A 75 -2.10 0.44 3.56
C THR A 75 -3.07 0.44 2.39
N ALA A 76 -3.62 -0.73 2.05
CA ALA A 76 -4.75 -0.85 1.15
C ALA A 76 -5.97 -1.31 1.92
N ARG A 77 -7.12 -0.69 1.65
CA ARG A 77 -8.37 -0.96 2.37
C ARG A 77 -9.53 -1.13 1.40
N TYR A 78 -10.26 -2.22 1.58
CA TYR A 78 -11.57 -2.43 0.97
C TYR A 78 -12.67 -2.12 1.99
N GLU A 79 -13.64 -1.29 1.59
CA GLU A 79 -14.84 -0.99 2.38
C GLU A 79 -16.08 -1.13 1.50
N GLU A 80 -17.03 -1.96 1.92
CA GLU A 80 -18.31 -2.16 1.24
C GLU A 80 -19.43 -1.53 2.08
N TYR A 81 -20.33 -0.83 1.42
CA TYR A 81 -21.46 -0.12 2.02
C TYR A 81 -22.77 -0.90 1.78
N GLU A 82 -23.82 -0.54 2.53
CA GLU A 82 -25.09 -1.30 2.53
C GLU A 82 -25.79 -1.34 1.16
N ASP A 83 -25.51 -0.39 0.27
CA ASP A 83 -26.04 -0.30 -1.09
C ASP A 83 -25.25 -1.15 -2.11
N GLY A 84 -24.19 -1.84 -1.67
CA GLY A 84 -23.30 -2.61 -2.54
C GLY A 84 -22.25 -1.76 -3.24
N GLU A 85 -22.17 -0.46 -2.97
CA GLU A 85 -21.01 0.35 -3.36
C GLU A 85 -19.80 -0.04 -2.51
N TYR A 86 -18.60 0.09 -3.09
CA TYR A 86 -17.38 -0.14 -2.36
C TYR A 86 -16.31 0.88 -2.69
N PHE A 87 -15.48 1.17 -1.70
CA PHE A 87 -14.29 1.99 -1.82
C PHE A 87 -13.06 1.10 -1.72
N LEU A 88 -12.10 1.36 -2.61
CA LEU A 88 -10.77 0.79 -2.53
C LEU A 88 -9.80 1.96 -2.34
N THR A 89 -9.11 1.97 -1.21
CA THR A 89 -8.23 3.07 -0.81
C THR A 89 -6.79 2.57 -0.75
N LEU A 90 -5.85 3.37 -1.25
CA LEU A 90 -4.41 3.22 -1.04
C LEU A 90 -3.90 4.42 -0.26
N THR A 91 -3.18 4.19 0.84
CA THR A 91 -2.46 5.23 1.58
C THR A 91 -0.99 4.86 1.73
N PHE A 92 -0.14 5.87 1.85
CA PHE A 92 1.24 5.74 2.32
C PHE A 92 1.40 6.62 3.56
N GLU A 93 1.74 6.01 4.69
CA GLU A 93 1.77 6.68 6.00
C GLU A 93 3.12 6.47 6.67
N LEU A 94 3.70 7.56 7.18
CA LEU A 94 4.96 7.51 7.96
C LEU A 94 4.71 7.17 9.43
N ASP A 95 3.61 7.67 9.98
CA ASP A 95 3.15 7.45 11.34
C ASP A 95 1.64 7.74 11.41
N SER A 96 0.92 7.05 12.29
CA SER A 96 -0.49 7.30 12.55
C SER A 96 -0.87 6.97 14.00
N CYS A 97 -1.77 7.76 14.57
CA CYS A 97 -2.26 7.56 15.94
C CYS A 97 -3.77 7.83 16.00
N THR A 98 -4.53 6.83 16.45
CA THR A 98 -5.98 6.93 16.61
C THR A 98 -6.36 6.80 18.08
N ARG A 99 -7.23 7.69 18.58
CA ARG A 99 -7.83 7.57 19.92
C ARG A 99 -9.34 7.69 19.86
N LYS A 100 -10.03 6.74 20.50
CA LYS A 100 -11.47 6.83 20.76
C LYS A 100 -11.70 7.65 22.02
N ALA A 101 -12.62 8.60 21.97
CA ALA A 101 -13.10 9.34 23.13
C ALA A 101 -14.60 9.09 23.30
N TYR A 102 -15.04 8.96 24.56
CA TYR A 102 -16.45 8.88 24.91
C TYR A 102 -16.89 10.24 25.46
N ARG A 103 -18.06 10.73 25.03
CA ARG A 103 -18.72 11.84 25.74
C ARG A 103 -19.24 11.30 27.07
N THR A 104 -18.70 11.80 28.17
CA THR A 104 -19.27 11.68 29.53
C THR A 104 -20.40 12.67 29.71
#